data_AF-A0A367LZ75-F1
#
_entry.id   AF-A0A367LZ75-F1
#
_cell.length_a   1.000
_cell.length_b   1.000
_cell.length_c   1.000
_cell.angle_alpha   90.00
_cell.angle_beta   90.00
_cell.angle_gamma   90.00
#
_symmetry.space_group_name_H-M   'P 1'
#
loop_
_entity.id
_entity.type
_entity.pdbx_description
1 polymer ?
#
loop_
_entity_poly.entity_id
_entity_poly.type
_entity_poly.pdbx_seq_one_letter_code
_entity_poly.pdbx_strand_id
1 'polypeptide(L)'
;LDDAEMFGVDAPGRTFRQIYPPLRRTKVIPEPWRTNILVRGWRRLTGRSNPPKPKRALPRARWQRVGSLRRFILLLLMLAQTSVATYYMKGILPYQGWAFVDLEELAQQSLLDTVQQVLPYVIQFGILALFAILFCWVSAGFWTALMGFWELLTGRDRYRISGSSAGSEPIAADARTAIVMPICNEDGPRVFAGLRATV
;
A
#
# COMPACT_ATOMS: atom_id res chain seq x y z
N LEU A 1 31.17 36.32 -24.62
CA LEU A 1 31.93 36.06 -23.38
C LEU A 1 31.19 35.09 -22.44
N ASP A 2 29.94 34.68 -22.75
CA ASP A 2 29.17 33.72 -21.93
C ASP A 2 29.51 32.23 -22.17
N ASP A 3 30.30 31.88 -23.18
CA ASP A 3 30.62 30.48 -23.50
C ASP A 3 31.68 29.85 -22.56
N ALA A 4 32.37 30.67 -21.76
CA ALA A 4 33.42 30.21 -20.85
C ALA A 4 32.86 29.53 -19.58
N GLU A 5 31.63 29.84 -19.17
CA GLU A 5 30.96 29.15 -18.06
C GLU A 5 30.35 27.79 -18.46
N MET A 6 30.37 27.43 -19.75
CA MET A 6 29.81 26.16 -20.25
C MET A 6 30.75 24.96 -20.11
N PHE A 7 32.01 25.12 -19.67
CA PHE A 7 32.95 24.01 -19.57
C PHE A 7 33.50 23.87 -18.14
N GLY A 8 33.28 22.71 -17.54
CA GLY A 8 33.82 22.32 -16.24
C GLY A 8 35.02 21.39 -16.38
N VAL A 9 35.78 21.23 -15.29
CA VAL A 9 36.91 20.28 -15.20
C VAL A 9 36.64 19.29 -14.07
N ASP A 10 36.62 17.99 -14.39
CA ASP A 10 36.43 16.93 -13.41
C ASP A 10 37.65 16.77 -12.48
N ALA A 11 37.50 16.08 -11.35
CA ALA A 11 38.60 15.75 -10.43
C ALA A 11 39.84 15.11 -11.11
N PRO A 12 39.72 14.21 -12.12
CA PRO A 12 40.84 13.72 -12.92
C PRO A 12 41.32 14.66 -14.06
N GLY A 13 40.87 15.91 -14.14
CA GLY A 13 41.37 16.90 -15.11
C GLY A 13 40.74 16.83 -16.51
N ARG A 14 39.62 16.13 -16.69
CA ARG A 14 38.92 16.03 -17.98
C ARG A 14 37.96 17.21 -18.15
N THR A 15 37.93 17.80 -19.34
CA THR A 15 36.98 18.85 -19.69
C THR A 15 35.62 18.23 -20.01
N PHE A 16 34.56 18.74 -19.41
CA PHE A 16 33.19 18.36 -19.71
C PHE A 16 32.34 19.60 -19.97
N ARG A 17 31.31 19.46 -20.80
CA ARG A 17 30.35 20.54 -21.04
C ARG A 17 29.34 20.54 -19.89
N GLN A 18 29.14 21.67 -19.24
CA GLN A 18 28.17 21.84 -18.16
C GLN A 18 26.76 21.93 -18.75
N ILE A 19 26.15 20.77 -19.02
CA ILE A 19 24.83 20.66 -19.68
C ILE A 19 23.67 20.89 -18.69
N TYR A 20 23.99 21.09 -17.41
CA TYR A 20 23.02 21.11 -16.31
C TYR A 20 23.41 22.07 -15.19
N PRO A 21 22.42 22.60 -14.44
CA PRO A 21 22.68 23.42 -13.27
C PRO A 21 23.38 22.61 -12.16
N PRO A 22 24.23 23.25 -11.32
CA PRO A 22 25.05 22.55 -10.33
C PRO A 22 24.19 21.75 -9.32
N LEU A 23 24.47 20.45 -9.23
CA LEU A 23 23.74 19.53 -8.37
C LEU A 23 24.05 19.77 -6.89
N ARG A 24 23.16 20.47 -6.17
CA ARG A 24 23.22 20.57 -4.71
C ARG A 24 22.65 19.31 -4.04
N ARG A 25 23.49 18.28 -3.86
CA ARG A 25 23.08 17.03 -3.20
C ARG A 25 23.03 17.19 -1.68
N THR A 26 21.85 17.01 -1.09
CA THR A 26 21.73 16.80 0.36
C THR A 26 22.13 15.36 0.69
N LYS A 27 22.91 15.13 1.75
CA LYS A 27 23.24 13.77 2.22
C LYS A 27 21.95 13.06 2.64
N VAL A 28 21.62 11.94 1.98
CA VAL A 28 20.55 11.03 2.38
C VAL A 28 21.19 9.96 3.25
N ILE A 29 20.90 9.97 4.54
CA ILE A 29 21.34 8.93 5.47
C ILE A 29 20.38 7.74 5.29
N PRO A 30 20.86 6.51 5.10
CA PRO A 30 19.98 5.34 4.99
C PRO A 30 19.19 5.15 6.28
N GLU A 31 17.87 5.27 6.21
CA GLU A 31 17.01 4.89 7.33
C GLU A 31 16.86 3.36 7.35
N PRO A 32 17.05 2.69 8.49
CA PRO A 32 16.85 1.26 8.58
C PRO A 32 15.38 0.91 8.34
N TRP A 33 15.11 0.04 7.37
CA TRP A 33 13.77 -0.45 7.07
C TRP A 33 13.27 -1.33 8.23
N ARG A 34 12.34 -0.80 9.03
CA ARG A 34 11.77 -1.52 10.20
C ARG A 34 10.27 -1.68 10.00
N THR A 35 9.84 -2.87 9.58
CA THR A 35 8.42 -3.20 9.34
C THR A 35 7.68 -3.69 10.59
N ASN A 36 8.39 -4.22 11.59
CA ASN A 36 7.75 -4.82 12.77
C ASN A 36 7.07 -3.77 13.67
N ILE A 37 5.74 -3.89 13.80
CA ILE A 37 4.87 -2.98 14.55
C ILE A 37 5.18 -3.05 16.05
N LEU A 38 5.48 -4.23 16.60
CA LEU A 38 5.78 -4.45 18.02
C LEU A 38 7.07 -3.76 18.44
N VAL A 39 8.14 -3.96 17.64
CA VAL A 39 9.46 -3.32 17.86
C VAL A 39 9.34 -1.79 17.81
N ARG A 40 8.44 -1.28 16.95
CA ARG A 40 8.19 0.15 16.80
C ARG A 40 7.42 0.73 17.99
N GLY A 41 6.45 -0.02 18.53
CA GLY A 41 5.72 0.32 19.75
C GLY A 41 6.61 0.35 20.99
N TRP A 42 7.42 -0.70 21.19
CA TRP A 42 8.35 -0.81 22.31
C TRP A 42 9.38 0.33 22.35
N ARG A 43 9.88 0.76 21.18
CA ARG A 43 10.81 1.91 21.09
C ARG A 43 10.17 3.25 21.41
N ARG A 44 8.89 3.43 21.04
CA ARG A 44 8.15 4.64 21.42
C ARG A 44 8.02 4.73 22.93
N LEU A 45 7.76 3.60 23.60
CA LEU A 45 7.69 3.52 25.05
C LEU A 45 9.05 3.74 25.72
N THR A 46 10.13 3.22 25.15
CA THR A 46 11.51 3.35 25.69
C THR A 46 12.24 4.64 25.27
N GLY A 47 11.53 5.63 24.71
CA GLY A 47 12.11 6.93 24.33
C GLY A 47 13.09 6.92 23.15
N ARG A 48 13.30 5.75 22.51
CA ARG A 48 14.19 5.59 21.34
C ARG A 48 13.44 5.83 20.03
N SER A 49 12.82 7.00 19.89
CA SER A 49 12.11 7.39 18.68
C SER A 49 13.08 7.79 17.55
N ASN A 50 12.69 7.53 16.30
CA ASN A 50 13.42 8.05 15.14
C ASN A 50 13.38 9.59 15.13
N PRO A 51 14.39 10.25 14.54
CA PRO A 51 14.39 11.70 14.37
C PRO A 51 13.10 12.18 13.66
N PRO A 52 12.61 13.38 13.99
CA PRO A 52 11.38 13.90 13.42
C PRO A 52 11.52 14.00 11.90
N LYS A 53 10.52 13.47 11.18
CA LYS A 53 10.49 13.59 9.72
C LYS A 53 10.50 15.09 9.35
N PRO A 54 11.30 15.50 8.35
CA PRO A 54 11.30 16.88 7.89
C PRO A 54 9.88 17.28 7.51
N LYS A 55 9.45 18.47 7.97
CA LYS A 55 8.13 19.00 7.65
C LYS A 55 8.04 19.17 6.13
N ARG A 56 7.09 18.48 5.50
CA ARG A 56 6.84 18.63 4.06
C ARG A 56 6.35 20.06 3.81
N ALA A 57 7.08 20.79 2.97
CA ALA A 57 6.69 22.13 2.51
C ALA A 57 5.50 22.10 1.53
N LEU A 58 5.14 20.93 1.01
CA LEU A 58 4.06 20.78 0.03
C LEU A 58 2.71 20.47 0.73
N PRO A 59 1.59 21.03 0.24
CA PRO A 59 0.26 20.75 0.76
C PRO A 59 -0.08 19.26 0.64
N ARG A 60 -0.96 18.75 1.53
CA ARG A 60 -1.43 17.36 1.47
C ARG A 60 -2.09 17.09 0.13
N ALA A 61 -1.49 16.22 -0.68
CA ALA A 61 -1.95 15.95 -2.02
C ALA A 61 -3.34 15.27 -2.00
N ARG A 62 -4.30 15.85 -2.75
CA ARG A 62 -5.71 15.41 -2.80
C ARG A 62 -5.87 13.95 -3.23
N TRP A 63 -4.92 13.41 -4.01
CA TRP A 63 -4.90 12.02 -4.45
C TRP A 63 -4.88 11.01 -3.29
N GLN A 64 -4.32 11.36 -2.12
CA GLN A 64 -4.27 10.46 -0.96
C GLN A 64 -5.66 10.21 -0.38
N ARG A 65 -6.50 11.27 -0.32
CA ARG A 65 -7.90 11.16 0.09
C ARG A 65 -8.70 10.36 -0.93
N VAL A 66 -8.48 10.63 -2.23
CA VAL A 66 -9.17 9.89 -3.32
C VAL A 66 -8.80 8.41 -3.28
N GLY A 67 -7.52 8.08 -3.12
CA GLY A 67 -7.06 6.69 -3.00
C GLY A 67 -7.58 5.99 -1.75
N SER A 68 -7.64 6.69 -0.61
CA SER A 68 -8.24 6.15 0.61
C SER A 68 -9.74 5.93 0.47
N LEU A 69 -10.46 6.84 -0.20
CA LEU A 69 -11.89 6.71 -0.44
C LEU A 69 -12.21 5.51 -1.35
N ARG A 70 -11.44 5.32 -2.44
CA ARG A 70 -11.57 4.15 -3.32
C ARG A 70 -11.38 2.84 -2.54
N ARG A 71 -10.34 2.77 -1.70
CA ARG A 71 -10.10 1.60 -0.81
C ARG A 71 -11.24 1.40 0.19
N PHE A 72 -11.78 2.48 0.75
CA PHE A 72 -12.90 2.38 1.69
C PHE A 72 -14.19 1.90 1.01
N ILE A 73 -14.51 2.41 -0.19
CA ILE A 73 -15.65 1.94 -0.99
C ILE A 73 -15.50 0.45 -1.30
N LEU A 74 -14.31 0.01 -1.69
CA LEU A 74 -14.02 -1.40 -1.95
C LEU A 74 -14.22 -2.27 -0.70
N LEU A 75 -13.69 -1.83 0.45
CA LEU A 75 -13.87 -2.54 1.71
C LEU A 75 -15.34 -2.59 2.13
N LEU A 76 -16.08 -1.48 1.98
CA LEU A 76 -17.51 -1.42 2.29
C LEU A 76 -18.30 -2.38 1.41
N LEU A 77 -18.07 -2.37 0.10
CA LEU A 77 -18.74 -3.28 -0.85
C LEU A 77 -18.42 -4.74 -0.55
N MET A 78 -17.15 -5.06 -0.25
CA MET A 78 -16.69 -6.39 0.12
C MET A 78 -17.37 -6.89 1.40
N LEU A 79 -17.38 -6.06 2.46
CA LEU A 79 -18.02 -6.41 3.73
C LEU A 79 -19.53 -6.54 3.58
N ALA A 80 -20.19 -5.58 2.93
CA ALA A 80 -21.63 -5.60 2.73
C ALA A 80 -22.09 -6.88 2.02
N GLN A 81 -21.45 -7.25 0.91
CA GLN A 81 -21.85 -8.48 0.22
C GLN A 81 -21.47 -9.75 0.98
N THR A 82 -20.36 -9.76 1.72
CA THR A 82 -19.98 -10.91 2.55
C THR A 82 -20.99 -11.11 3.67
N SER A 83 -21.46 -10.02 4.29
CA SER A 83 -22.54 -10.06 5.28
C SER A 83 -23.85 -10.57 4.69
N VAL A 84 -24.26 -10.06 3.52
CA VAL A 84 -25.49 -10.51 2.83
C VAL A 84 -25.39 -12.00 2.46
N ALA A 85 -24.27 -12.43 1.88
CA ALA A 85 -24.05 -13.83 1.51
C ALA A 85 -24.05 -14.76 2.74
N THR A 86 -23.41 -14.32 3.84
CA THR A 86 -23.41 -15.06 5.12
C THR A 86 -24.82 -15.14 5.72
N TYR A 87 -25.60 -14.06 5.61
CA TYR A 87 -26.99 -14.03 6.07
C TYR A 87 -27.86 -15.02 5.29
N TYR A 88 -27.75 -15.06 3.96
CA TYR A 88 -28.46 -16.05 3.14
C TYR A 88 -28.00 -17.48 3.42
N MET A 89 -26.68 -17.70 3.57
CA MET A 89 -26.13 -19.03 3.88
C MET A 89 -26.62 -19.55 5.24
N LYS A 90 -26.73 -18.67 6.24
CA LYS A 90 -27.36 -18.99 7.54
C LYS A 90 -28.80 -19.52 7.35
N GLY A 91 -29.54 -18.97 6.38
CA GLY A 91 -30.91 -19.41 6.06
C GLY A 91 -31.01 -20.77 5.35
N ILE A 92 -29.90 -21.30 4.81
CA ILE A 92 -29.86 -22.61 4.13
C ILE A 92 -29.48 -23.75 5.10
N LEU A 93 -28.82 -23.41 6.21
CA LEU A 93 -28.35 -24.38 7.18
C LEU A 93 -29.50 -24.93 8.04
N PRO A 94 -29.55 -26.25 8.30
CA PRO A 94 -30.65 -26.88 9.04
C PRO A 94 -30.71 -26.49 10.52
N TYR A 95 -29.59 -26.15 11.16
CA TYR A 95 -29.56 -25.75 12.57
C TYR A 95 -29.54 -24.22 12.70
N GLN A 96 -30.70 -23.58 12.50
CA GLN A 96 -30.84 -22.11 12.51
C GLN A 96 -30.84 -21.46 13.90
N GLY A 97 -30.60 -22.22 14.97
CA GLY A 97 -30.67 -21.74 16.34
C GLY A 97 -29.51 -20.81 16.71
N TRP A 98 -29.83 -19.57 17.07
CA TRP A 98 -29.01 -18.74 17.97
C TRP A 98 -29.08 -19.29 19.39
N ALA A 99 -28.77 -20.58 19.56
CA ALA A 99 -28.60 -21.16 20.88
C ALA A 99 -27.26 -20.62 21.39
N PHE A 100 -27.33 -19.54 22.15
CA PHE A 100 -26.42 -19.37 23.27
C PHE A 100 -26.46 -20.72 23.96
N VAL A 101 -25.39 -21.50 23.81
CA VAL A 101 -25.28 -22.74 24.56
C VAL A 101 -25.27 -22.26 25.99
N ASP A 102 -26.38 -22.45 26.70
CA ASP A 102 -26.50 -21.99 28.06
C ASP A 102 -25.39 -22.70 28.83
N LEU A 103 -24.34 -21.95 29.16
CA LEU A 103 -23.15 -22.44 29.86
C LEU A 103 -23.54 -23.08 31.20
N GLU A 104 -24.70 -22.70 31.72
CA GLU A 104 -25.36 -23.23 32.90
C GLU A 104 -25.93 -24.63 32.68
N GLU A 105 -26.55 -24.92 31.52
CA GLU A 105 -27.07 -26.26 31.19
C GLU A 105 -25.94 -27.26 30.85
N LEU A 106 -24.86 -26.79 30.22
CA LEU A 106 -23.65 -27.59 29.96
C LEU A 106 -22.94 -28.07 31.24
N ALA A 107 -23.10 -27.35 32.35
CA ALA A 107 -22.43 -27.67 33.61
C ALA A 107 -23.09 -28.81 34.38
N GLN A 108 -24.35 -29.14 34.08
CA GLN A 108 -25.14 -30.17 34.78
C GLN A 108 -25.47 -31.40 33.92
N GLN A 109 -25.26 -31.36 32.60
CA GLN A 109 -25.60 -32.46 31.69
C GLN A 109 -24.49 -33.52 31.55
N SER A 110 -24.90 -34.72 31.09
CA SER A 110 -23.99 -35.81 30.79
C SER A 110 -23.08 -35.46 29.58
N LEU A 111 -21.81 -35.88 29.63
CA LEU A 111 -20.82 -35.54 28.59
C LEU A 111 -21.20 -36.05 27.19
N LEU A 112 -21.90 -37.19 27.11
CA LEU A 112 -22.25 -37.80 25.83
C LEU A 112 -23.39 -37.04 25.13
N ASP A 113 -24.38 -36.56 25.89
CA ASP A 113 -25.49 -35.77 25.35
C ASP A 113 -25.01 -34.38 24.91
N THR A 114 -24.10 -33.79 25.68
CA THR A 114 -23.42 -32.53 25.33
C THR A 114 -22.69 -32.64 23.99
N VAL A 115 -21.95 -33.73 23.78
CA VAL A 115 -21.21 -33.94 22.53
C VAL A 115 -22.16 -34.10 21.34
N GLN A 116 -23.22 -34.89 21.46
CA GLN A 116 -24.19 -35.07 20.36
C GLN A 116 -24.93 -33.79 20.03
N GLN A 117 -25.22 -32.95 21.03
CA GLN A 117 -25.90 -31.67 20.84
C GLN A 117 -24.99 -30.59 20.25
N VAL A 118 -23.74 -30.45 20.73
CA VAL A 118 -22.82 -29.36 20.34
C VAL A 118 -22.11 -29.62 19.01
N LEU A 119 -21.80 -30.89 18.70
CA LEU A 119 -21.09 -31.28 17.47
C LEU A 119 -21.70 -30.73 16.17
N PRO A 120 -23.03 -30.80 15.91
CA PRO A 120 -23.62 -30.23 14.68
C PRO A 120 -23.44 -28.70 14.58
N TYR A 121 -23.47 -27.98 15.69
CA TYR A 121 -23.26 -26.52 15.71
C TYR A 121 -21.80 -26.14 15.46
N VAL A 122 -20.84 -26.92 15.99
CA VAL A 122 -19.40 -26.70 15.73
C VAL A 122 -19.09 -26.84 14.25
N ILE A 123 -19.60 -27.88 13.61
CA ILE A 123 -19.41 -28.11 12.16
C ILE A 123 -20.06 -26.98 11.36
N GLN A 124 -21.29 -26.59 11.72
CA GLN A 124 -21.98 -25.49 11.07
C GLN A 124 -21.19 -24.18 11.16
N PHE A 125 -20.69 -23.84 12.35
CA PHE A 125 -19.87 -22.63 12.54
C PHE A 125 -18.57 -22.73 11.73
N GLY A 126 -17.95 -23.91 11.68
CA GLY A 126 -16.79 -24.17 10.84
C GLY A 126 -17.05 -23.93 9.35
N ILE A 127 -18.16 -24.44 8.82
CA ILE A 127 -18.56 -24.22 7.42
C ILE A 127 -18.86 -22.74 7.16
N LEU A 128 -19.57 -22.07 8.06
CA LEU A 128 -19.91 -20.65 7.92
C LEU A 128 -18.66 -19.77 7.95
N ALA A 129 -17.71 -20.07 8.85
CA ALA A 129 -16.43 -19.38 8.95
C ALA A 129 -15.58 -19.60 7.69
N LEU A 130 -15.46 -20.85 7.24
CA LEU A 130 -14.74 -21.18 6.01
C LEU A 130 -15.36 -20.49 4.81
N PHE A 131 -16.68 -20.52 4.68
CA PHE A 131 -17.43 -19.82 3.64
C PHE A 131 -17.15 -18.32 3.66
N ALA A 132 -17.26 -17.67 4.83
CA ALA A 132 -17.03 -16.24 4.95
C ALA A 132 -15.60 -15.85 4.54
N ILE A 133 -14.60 -16.64 4.94
CA ILE A 133 -13.19 -16.42 4.58
C ILE A 133 -12.98 -16.59 3.06
N LEU A 134 -13.49 -17.68 2.49
CA LEU A 134 -13.33 -17.99 1.07
C LEU A 134 -14.06 -16.97 0.20
N PHE A 135 -15.28 -16.61 0.58
CA PHE A 135 -16.09 -15.63 -0.11
C PHE A 135 -15.47 -14.23 -0.04
N CYS A 136 -14.95 -13.84 1.13
CA CYS A 136 -14.20 -12.60 1.32
C CYS A 136 -12.97 -12.54 0.37
N TRP A 137 -12.24 -13.65 0.23
CA TRP A 137 -11.09 -13.73 -0.68
C TRP A 137 -11.49 -13.57 -2.16
N VAL A 138 -12.51 -14.30 -2.61
CA VAL A 138 -13.03 -14.20 -3.99
C VAL A 138 -13.56 -12.80 -4.26
N SER A 139 -14.28 -12.24 -3.29
CA SER A 139 -14.83 -10.88 -3.32
C SER A 139 -13.76 -9.81 -3.50
N ALA A 140 -12.64 -9.93 -2.79
CA ALA A 140 -11.49 -9.04 -2.93
C ALA A 140 -10.92 -9.07 -4.35
N GLY A 141 -10.75 -10.25 -4.94
CA GLY A 141 -10.28 -10.41 -6.31
C GLY A 141 -11.27 -9.83 -7.34
N PHE A 142 -12.55 -10.12 -7.18
CA PHE A 142 -13.61 -9.63 -8.07
C PHE A 142 -13.68 -8.10 -8.09
N TRP A 143 -13.76 -7.45 -6.92
CA TRP A 143 -13.91 -6.00 -6.85
C TRP A 143 -12.65 -5.25 -7.28
N THR A 144 -11.46 -5.80 -7.00
CA THR A 144 -10.21 -5.21 -7.49
C THR A 144 -10.11 -5.29 -9.01
N ALA A 145 -10.52 -6.40 -9.63
CA ALA A 145 -10.62 -6.54 -11.08
C ALA A 145 -11.66 -5.60 -11.70
N LEU A 146 -12.86 -5.51 -11.12
CA LEU A 146 -13.93 -4.63 -11.60
C LEU A 146 -13.53 -3.16 -11.55
N MET A 147 -12.88 -2.72 -10.47
CA MET A 147 -12.35 -1.35 -10.37
C MET A 147 -11.27 -1.08 -11.40
N GLY A 148 -10.34 -2.03 -11.60
CA GLY A 148 -9.31 -1.90 -12.64
C GLY A 148 -9.92 -1.80 -14.05
N PHE A 149 -10.92 -2.63 -14.34
CA PHE A 149 -11.67 -2.58 -15.60
C PHE A 149 -12.44 -1.26 -15.78
N TRP A 150 -13.13 -0.79 -14.74
CA TRP A 150 -13.84 0.49 -14.78
C TRP A 150 -12.90 1.67 -14.98
N GLU A 151 -11.72 1.64 -14.37
CA GLU A 151 -10.68 2.65 -14.58
C GLU A 151 -10.18 2.66 -16.03
N LEU A 152 -9.99 1.49 -16.64
CA LEU A 152 -9.62 1.37 -18.05
C LEU A 152 -10.72 1.91 -18.98
N LEU A 153 -12.00 1.62 -18.71
CA LEU A 153 -13.12 2.14 -19.49
C LEU A 153 -13.28 3.65 -19.37
N THR A 154 -13.11 4.20 -18.17
CA THR A 154 -13.36 5.62 -17.91
C THR A 154 -12.25 6.51 -18.47
N GLY A 155 -11.04 5.98 -18.69
CA GLY A 155 -9.91 6.64 -19.38
C GLY A 155 -9.40 7.94 -18.73
N ARG A 156 -10.02 8.39 -17.63
CA ARG A 156 -9.79 9.68 -16.97
C ARG A 156 -9.47 9.47 -15.51
N ASP A 157 -8.25 9.07 -15.20
CA ASP A 157 -7.73 9.32 -13.86
C ASP A 157 -6.76 10.51 -13.91
N ARG A 158 -7.21 11.63 -13.35
CA ARG A 158 -6.41 12.86 -13.18
C ARG A 158 -5.11 12.61 -12.40
N TYR A 159 -5.05 11.53 -11.62
CA TYR A 159 -3.90 11.18 -10.79
C TYR A 159 -3.07 10.02 -11.34
N ARG A 160 -3.37 9.51 -12.54
CA ARG A 160 -2.45 8.61 -13.25
C ARG A 160 -1.22 9.40 -13.64
N ILE A 161 -0.04 8.89 -13.27
CA ILE A 161 1.23 9.36 -13.81
C ILE A 161 1.28 8.82 -15.24
N SER A 162 0.63 9.53 -16.17
CA SER A 162 0.66 9.19 -17.60
C SER A 162 1.72 10.03 -18.28
N GLY A 163 2.64 9.39 -19.02
CA GLY A 163 3.61 10.09 -19.87
C GLY A 163 2.94 10.99 -20.91
N SER A 164 1.70 10.70 -21.31
CA SER A 164 0.90 11.54 -22.22
C SER A 164 0.31 12.80 -21.57
N SER A 165 0.30 12.89 -20.24
CA SER A 165 -0.14 14.09 -19.50
C SER A 165 1.01 15.01 -19.09
N ALA A 166 2.25 14.60 -19.34
CA ALA A 166 3.40 15.48 -19.24
C ALA A 166 3.32 16.49 -20.39
N GLY A 167 2.61 17.59 -20.17
CA GLY A 167 2.69 18.73 -21.08
C GLY A 167 4.14 19.19 -21.20
N SER A 168 4.49 19.79 -22.34
CA SER A 168 5.78 20.46 -22.53
C SER A 168 5.81 21.81 -21.81
N GLU A 169 5.33 21.86 -20.56
CA GLU A 169 5.45 23.03 -19.71
C GLU A 169 6.88 23.15 -19.20
N PRO A 170 7.48 24.35 -19.23
CA PRO A 170 8.79 24.57 -18.63
C PRO A 170 8.76 24.20 -17.15
N ILE A 171 9.73 23.41 -16.70
CA ILE A 171 9.92 23.14 -15.27
C ILE A 171 10.26 24.47 -14.60
N ALA A 172 9.49 24.88 -13.61
CA ALA A 172 9.73 26.12 -12.88
C ALA A 172 11.15 26.11 -12.26
N ALA A 173 11.85 27.25 -12.31
CA ALA A 173 13.24 27.34 -11.87
C ALA A 173 13.46 27.04 -10.38
N ASP A 174 12.40 27.16 -9.57
CA ASP A 174 12.37 26.83 -8.14
C ASP A 174 11.94 25.38 -7.85
N ALA A 175 11.59 24.60 -8.88
CA ALA A 175 11.13 23.23 -8.72
C ALA A 175 12.27 22.32 -8.23
N ARG A 176 12.02 21.63 -7.12
CA ARG A 176 12.94 20.61 -6.60
C ARG A 176 12.70 19.29 -7.35
N THR A 177 13.50 19.05 -8.38
CA THR A 177 13.44 17.81 -9.16
C THR A 177 14.20 16.68 -8.44
N ALA A 178 13.52 15.55 -8.23
CA ALA A 178 14.14 14.32 -7.77
C ALA A 178 14.10 13.30 -8.92
N ILE A 179 15.28 12.83 -9.34
CA ILE A 179 15.39 11.75 -10.33
C ILE A 179 15.42 10.42 -9.59
N VAL A 180 14.48 9.53 -9.90
CA VAL A 180 14.43 8.18 -9.36
C VAL A 180 14.80 7.21 -10.46
N MET A 181 15.94 6.54 -10.30
CA MET A 181 16.40 5.50 -11.21
C MET A 181 16.39 4.16 -10.44
N PRO A 182 15.57 3.17 -10.85
CA PRO A 182 15.69 1.83 -10.30
C PRO A 182 17.01 1.21 -10.77
N ILE A 183 17.76 0.65 -9.82
CA ILE A 183 18.99 -0.11 -10.06
C ILE A 183 18.71 -1.52 -9.54
N CYS A 184 18.55 -2.47 -10.45
CA CYS A 184 18.37 -3.89 -10.17
C CYS A 184 19.65 -4.66 -10.54
N ASN A 185 20.52 -4.87 -9.55
CA ASN A 185 21.71 -5.72 -9.68
C ASN A 185 22.76 -5.21 -10.70
N GLU A 186 22.72 -3.95 -11.13
CA GLU A 186 23.79 -3.34 -11.94
C GLU A 186 24.92 -2.78 -11.07
N ASP A 187 26.13 -2.74 -11.62
CA ASP A 187 27.29 -2.17 -10.96
C ASP A 187 27.09 -0.67 -10.70
N GLY A 188 27.04 -0.28 -9.42
CA GLY A 188 26.87 1.12 -9.01
C GLY A 188 27.80 2.10 -9.74
N PRO A 189 29.13 1.85 -9.82
CA PRO A 189 30.04 2.72 -10.55
C PRO A 189 29.66 2.92 -12.02
N ARG A 190 29.14 1.87 -12.68
CA ARG A 190 28.68 1.91 -14.07
C ARG A 190 27.44 2.77 -14.23
N VAL A 191 26.47 2.65 -13.32
CA VAL A 191 25.25 3.48 -13.34
C VAL A 191 25.58 4.94 -13.07
N PHE A 192 26.44 5.23 -12.09
CA PHE A 192 26.89 6.59 -11.81
C PHE A 192 27.73 7.18 -12.96
N ALA A 193 28.55 6.38 -13.64
CA ALA A 193 29.28 6.80 -14.83
C ALA A 193 28.34 7.10 -16.00
N GLY A 194 27.31 6.27 -16.22
CA GLY A 194 26.28 6.50 -17.23
C GLY A 194 25.49 7.79 -16.97
N LEU A 195 25.12 8.04 -15.70
CA LEU A 195 24.53 9.31 -15.28
C LEU A 195 25.45 10.50 -15.59
N ARG A 196 26.73 10.43 -15.21
CA ARG A 196 27.71 11.50 -15.49
C ARG A 196 28.03 11.70 -16.98
N ALA A 197 27.84 10.67 -17.80
CA ALA A 197 28.05 10.78 -19.24
C ALA A 197 26.85 11.40 -19.96
N THR A 198 25.65 11.28 -19.36
CA THR A 198 24.39 11.81 -19.90
C THR A 198 24.08 13.21 -19.38
N VAL A 199 24.61 13.53 -18.18
CA VAL A 199 24.41 14.79 -17.46
C VAL A 199 25.70 15.58 -17.52
#